data_AF-A0A135ULH8-F1
#
_entry.id   AF-A0A135ULH8-F1
#
_cell.length_a   1.000
_cell.length_b   1.000
_cell.length_c   1.000
_cell.angle_alpha   90.00
_cell.angle_beta   90.00
_cell.angle_gamma   90.00
#
_symmetry.space_group_name_H-M   'P 1'
#
loop_
_entity.id
_entity.type
_entity.pdbx_description
1 polymer ?
#
loop_
_entity_poly.entity_id
_entity_poly.type
_entity_poly.pdbx_seq_one_letter_code
_entity_poly.pdbx_strand_id
1 'polypeptide(L)'
;MTTAKPIVLYGHKTFTKIIIDLAVVKEEPYISINPNGRLPAIKDPNTGITLWESGAIVEYLVETYDDAGALSLTSQEDRLLLKQWLHFQVSGQVRFSFSPHT
;
A
#
# COMPACT_ATOMS: atom_id res chain seq x y z
N MET A 1 7.53 -3.76 -27.89
CA MET A 1 7.63 -2.86 -26.72
C MET A 1 7.81 -3.73 -25.48
N THR A 2 8.78 -3.37 -24.65
CA THR A 2 9.43 -4.22 -23.63
C THR A 2 8.44 -4.82 -22.64
N THR A 3 8.30 -6.14 -22.65
CA THR A 3 7.57 -6.92 -21.65
C THR A 3 8.25 -6.73 -20.30
N ALA A 4 7.66 -5.94 -19.41
CA ALA A 4 8.17 -5.79 -18.06
C ALA A 4 8.15 -7.15 -17.36
N LYS A 5 9.30 -7.55 -16.80
CA LYS A 5 9.41 -8.80 -16.02
C LYS A 5 8.44 -8.72 -14.82
N PRO A 6 7.72 -9.81 -14.50
CA PRO A 6 6.87 -9.84 -13.32
C PRO A 6 7.75 -9.64 -12.08
N ILE A 7 7.40 -8.65 -11.26
CA ILE A 7 8.04 -8.46 -9.96
C ILE A 7 7.51 -9.58 -9.06
N VAL A 8 8.41 -10.47 -8.63
CA VAL A 8 8.10 -11.49 -7.63
C VAL A 8 8.21 -10.81 -6.26
N LEU A 9 7.06 -10.51 -5.64
CA LEU A 9 7.02 -10.23 -4.21
C LEU A 9 7.01 -11.57 -3.45
N TYR A 10 7.42 -11.53 -2.18
CA TYR A 10 7.47 -12.68 -1.27
C TYR A 10 6.20 -13.56 -1.44
N GLY A 11 6.40 -14.85 -1.77
CA GLY A 11 5.30 -15.83 -1.86
C GLY A 11 4.74 -16.16 -3.25
N HIS A 12 5.45 -15.88 -4.36
CA HIS A 12 5.04 -16.26 -5.73
C HIS A 12 3.70 -15.67 -6.21
N LYS A 13 3.12 -14.67 -5.52
CA LYS A 13 1.89 -14.01 -5.97
C LYS A 13 2.23 -13.01 -7.07
N THR A 14 1.54 -13.10 -8.22
CA THR A 14 1.74 -12.21 -9.37
C THR A 14 0.80 -11.02 -9.31
N PHE A 15 1.29 -9.83 -9.66
CA PHE A 15 0.47 -8.64 -9.81
C PHE A 15 0.76 -7.93 -11.14
N THR A 16 -0.25 -7.22 -11.65
CA THR A 16 -0.09 -6.33 -12.79
C THR A 16 0.10 -4.91 -12.29
N LYS A 17 1.27 -4.32 -12.60
CA LYS A 17 1.54 -2.92 -12.29
C LYS A 17 0.93 -2.03 -13.37
N ILE A 18 0.02 -1.16 -12.98
CA ILE A 18 -0.49 -0.07 -13.82
C ILE A 18 0.26 1.19 -13.40
N ILE A 19 0.97 1.82 -14.34
CA ILE A 19 1.69 3.07 -14.10
C ILE A 19 0.78 4.22 -14.50
N ILE A 20 0.56 5.13 -13.58
CA ILE A 20 -0.27 6.33 -13.76
C ILE A 20 0.63 7.54 -13.53
N ASP A 21 0.59 8.49 -14.46
CA ASP A 21 1.28 9.76 -14.30
C ASP A 21 0.58 10.60 -13.22
N LEU A 22 1.36 11.21 -12.33
CA LEU A 22 0.84 12.09 -11.29
C LEU A 22 0.08 13.29 -11.87
N ALA A 23 0.38 13.72 -13.09
CA ALA A 23 -0.32 14.78 -13.78
C ALA A 23 -1.79 14.44 -14.06
N VAL A 24 -2.12 13.16 -14.24
CA VAL A 24 -3.46 12.69 -14.65
C VAL A 24 -4.18 11.89 -13.56
N VAL A 25 -3.64 11.85 -12.33
CA VAL A 25 -4.19 11.06 -11.21
C VAL A 25 -5.59 11.52 -10.75
N LYS A 26 -6.05 12.69 -11.22
CA LYS A 26 -7.39 13.22 -10.92
C LYS A 26 -8.37 13.05 -12.08
N GLU A 27 -7.94 12.40 -13.16
CA GLU A 27 -8.71 12.20 -14.37
C GLU A 27 -9.24 10.77 -14.46
N GLU A 28 -10.19 10.55 -15.36
CA GLU A 28 -10.64 9.20 -15.72
C GLU A 28 -9.53 8.44 -16.45
N PRO A 29 -9.41 7.11 -16.26
CA PRO A 29 -10.32 6.25 -15.49
C PRO A 29 -9.96 6.14 -13.98
N TYR A 30 -8.91 6.82 -13.50
CA TYR A 30 -8.38 6.57 -12.16
C TYR A 30 -9.20 7.19 -11.05
N ILE A 31 -9.79 8.36 -11.27
CA ILE A 31 -10.64 9.03 -10.26
C ILE A 31 -11.85 8.17 -9.86
N SER A 32 -12.34 7.33 -10.77
CA SER A 32 -13.38 6.32 -10.49
C SER A 32 -12.90 5.18 -9.57
N ILE A 33 -11.59 4.95 -9.47
CA ILE A 33 -10.98 3.93 -8.61
C ILE A 33 -10.67 4.51 -7.22
N ASN A 34 -10.02 5.68 -7.18
CA ASN A 34 -9.74 6.40 -5.95
C ASN A 34 -10.25 7.85 -6.07
N PRO A 35 -11.40 8.19 -5.47
CA PRO A 35 -11.96 9.53 -5.54
C PRO A 35 -11.06 10.60 -4.88
N ASN A 36 -10.11 10.20 -4.02
CA ASN A 36 -9.12 11.12 -3.47
C ASN A 36 -8.07 11.57 -4.49
N GLY A 37 -8.00 10.92 -5.66
CA GLY A 37 -7.03 11.22 -6.71
C GLY A 37 -5.59 11.08 -6.22
N ARG A 38 -5.32 10.06 -5.41
CA ARG A 38 -3.99 9.75 -4.87
C ARG A 38 -3.61 8.31 -5.13
N LEU A 39 -2.32 8.05 -5.30
CA LEU A 39 -1.75 6.71 -5.35
C LEU A 39 -1.26 6.30 -3.95
N PRO A 40 -1.19 5.00 -3.63
CA PRO A 40 -1.61 3.85 -4.44
C PRO A 40 -3.09 3.47 -4.26
N ALA A 41 -3.58 2.64 -5.20
CA ALA A 41 -4.83 1.88 -5.10
C ALA A 41 -4.61 0.46 -5.65
N ILE A 42 -5.40 -0.51 -5.18
CA ILE A 42 -5.39 -1.90 -5.65
C ILE A 42 -6.80 -2.32 -6.05
N LYS A 43 -6.89 -3.11 -7.12
CA LYS A 43 -8.10 -3.84 -7.50
C LYS A 43 -7.75 -5.31 -7.55
N ASP A 44 -8.45 -6.10 -6.76
CA ASP A 44 -8.21 -7.53 -6.66
C ASP A 44 -9.34 -8.30 -7.36
N PRO A 45 -9.05 -8.98 -8.48
CA PRO A 45 -10.06 -9.77 -9.18
C PRO A 45 -10.46 -11.06 -8.43
N ASN A 46 -9.65 -11.55 -7.49
CA ASN A 46 -9.95 -12.77 -6.74
C ASN A 46 -11.03 -12.54 -5.67
N THR A 47 -11.02 -11.37 -5.04
CA THR A 47 -11.97 -10.98 -3.99
C THR A 47 -13.01 -9.97 -4.46
N GLY A 48 -12.77 -9.29 -5.58
CA GLY A 48 -13.60 -8.20 -6.09
C GLY A 48 -13.38 -6.86 -5.39
N ILE A 49 -12.46 -6.79 -4.42
CA ILE A 49 -12.20 -5.57 -3.64
C ILE A 49 -11.46 -4.54 -4.47
N THR A 50 -11.87 -3.28 -4.33
CA THR A 50 -11.10 -2.10 -4.74
C THR A 50 -10.78 -1.30 -3.49
N LEU A 51 -9.50 -1.06 -3.24
CA LEU A 51 -9.02 -0.46 -1.99
C LEU A 51 -7.95 0.60 -2.28
N TRP A 52 -7.98 1.66 -1.48
CA TRP A 52 -7.02 2.76 -1.48
C TRP A 52 -6.54 3.01 -0.05
N GLU A 53 -5.53 3.87 0.12
CA GLU A 53 -4.66 3.99 1.31
C GLU A 53 -3.62 2.87 1.42
N SER A 54 -2.33 3.25 1.41
CA SER A 54 -1.22 2.28 1.41
C SER A 54 -1.20 1.37 2.64
N GLY A 55 -1.53 1.91 3.82
CA GLY A 55 -1.61 1.12 5.05
C GLY A 55 -2.69 0.04 4.99
N ALA A 56 -3.88 0.39 4.51
CA ALA A 56 -4.99 -0.55 4.34
C ALA A 56 -4.65 -1.63 3.28
N ILE A 57 -3.98 -1.25 2.19
CA ILE A 57 -3.52 -2.21 1.17
C ILE A 57 -2.54 -3.22 1.77
N VAL A 58 -1.58 -2.77 2.59
CA VAL A 58 -0.62 -3.66 3.24
C VAL A 58 -1.33 -4.63 4.19
N GLU A 59 -2.21 -4.13 5.06
CA GLU A 59 -2.98 -5.00 5.97
C GLU A 59 -3.83 -6.01 5.19
N TYR A 60 -4.52 -5.58 4.13
CA TYR A 60 -5.30 -6.44 3.25
C TYR A 60 -4.46 -7.58 2.64
N LEU A 61 -3.28 -7.26 2.13
CA LEU A 61 -2.40 -8.26 1.51
C LEU A 61 -1.90 -9.29 2.52
N VAL A 62 -1.58 -8.86 3.74
CA VAL A 62 -1.18 -9.80 4.81
C VAL A 62 -2.37 -10.67 5.22
N GLU A 63 -3.53 -10.08 5.48
CA GLU A 63 -4.72 -10.81 5.93
C GLU A 63 -5.23 -11.82 4.88
N THR A 64 -5.13 -11.47 3.59
CA THR A 64 -5.70 -12.28 2.50
C THR A 64 -4.72 -13.28 1.91
N TYR A 65 -3.42 -12.97 1.93
CA TYR A 65 -2.43 -13.72 1.13
C TYR A 65 -1.18 -14.17 1.88
N ASP A 66 -1.00 -13.81 3.15
CA ASP A 66 0.10 -14.31 3.98
C ASP A 66 -0.22 -15.69 4.58
N ASP A 67 -0.61 -16.64 3.72
CA ASP A 67 -1.03 -18.00 4.11
C ASP A 67 0.07 -18.74 4.91
N ALA A 68 1.34 -18.41 4.64
CA ALA A 68 2.49 -19.01 5.29
C ALA A 68 2.89 -18.31 6.60
N GLY A 69 2.22 -17.21 6.97
CA GLY A 69 2.54 -16.42 8.15
C GLY A 69 3.95 -15.83 8.12
N ALA A 70 4.48 -15.54 6.93
CA ALA A 70 5.84 -15.03 6.76
C ALA A 70 5.97 -13.55 7.16
N LEU A 71 4.86 -12.80 7.10
CA LEU A 71 4.76 -11.38 7.46
C LEU A 71 3.94 -11.18 8.74
N SER A 72 3.17 -12.19 9.13
CA SER A 72 2.29 -12.17 10.30
C SER A 72 3.04 -12.49 11.58
N LEU A 73 2.80 -11.69 12.61
CA LEU A 73 3.27 -11.93 13.97
C LEU A 73 2.14 -12.55 14.78
N THR A 74 2.43 -13.57 15.58
CA THR A 74 1.41 -14.32 16.35
C THR A 74 1.18 -13.76 17.75
N SER A 75 2.19 -13.13 18.35
CA SER A 75 2.06 -12.45 19.65
C SER A 75 1.21 -11.19 19.53
N GLN A 76 0.29 -10.98 20.49
CA GLN A 76 -0.50 -9.76 20.55
C GLN A 76 0.39 -8.52 20.71
N GLU A 77 1.43 -8.60 21.55
CA GLU A 77 2.37 -7.50 21.80
C GLU A 77 3.08 -7.09 20.51
N ASP A 78 3.67 -8.05 19.80
CA ASP A 78 4.39 -7.82 18.54
C ASP A 78 3.48 -7.22 17.47
N ARG A 79 2.23 -7.69 17.38
CA ARG A 79 1.24 -7.13 16.45
C ARG A 79 0.91 -5.68 16.78
N LEU A 80 0.81 -5.32 18.06
CA LEU A 80 0.55 -3.94 18.47
C LEU A 80 1.75 -3.03 18.18
N LEU A 81 2.97 -3.51 18.42
CA LEU A 81 4.20 -2.79 18.07
C LEU A 81 4.36 -2.61 16.56
N LEU A 82 4.04 -3.64 15.77
CA LEU A 82 4.01 -3.54 14.31
C LEU A 82 2.99 -2.48 13.84
N LYS A 83 1.78 -2.51 14.39
CA LYS A 83 0.73 -1.52 14.08
C LYS A 83 1.14 -0.10 14.47
N GLN A 84 1.87 0.07 15.57
CA GLN A 84 2.42 1.38 15.95
C GLN A 84 3.30 1.95 14.83
N TRP A 85 4.22 1.16 14.29
CA TRP A 85 5.09 1.59 13.20
C TRP A 85 4.34 1.82 11.89
N LEU A 86 3.37 0.96 11.57
CA LEU A 86 2.49 1.14 10.43
C LEU A 86 1.74 2.47 10.49
N HIS A 87 1.07 2.76 11.61
CA HIS A 87 0.31 4.00 11.77
C HIS A 87 1.22 5.24 11.89
N PHE A 88 2.43 5.10 12.44
CA PHE A 88 3.43 6.18 12.41
C PHE A 88 3.78 6.57 10.97
N GLN A 89 3.99 5.59 10.08
CA GLN A 89 4.29 5.83 8.67
C GLN A 89 3.07 6.38 7.90
N VAL A 90 1.87 5.87 8.14
CA VAL A 90 0.63 6.31 7.47
C VAL A 90 0.23 7.73 7.86
N SER A 91 0.43 8.12 9.13
CA SER A 91 0.01 9.44 9.64
C SER A 91 0.88 10.61 9.19
N GLY A 92 2.03 10.36 8.53
CA GLY A 92 2.91 11.41 8.02
C GLY A 92 3.53 12.31 9.11
N GLN A 93 3.65 11.80 10.35
CA GLN A 93 4.21 12.51 11.49
C GLN A 93 5.73 12.71 11.33
N VAL A 94 6.14 13.68 10.50
CA VAL A 94 7.52 14.19 10.49
C VAL A 94 7.61 15.34 11.48
N ARG A 95 8.56 15.26 12.42
CA ARG A 95 8.89 16.37 13.31
C ARG A 95 9.56 17.48 12.49
N PHE A 96 8.80 18.48 12.05
CA PHE A 96 9.37 19.73 11.59
C PHE A 96 9.92 20.49 12.80
N SER A 97 11.23 20.35 13.07
CA SER A 97 11.94 21.31 13.92
C SER A 97 12.61 22.32 12.99
N PHE A 98 11.95 23.46 12.79
CA PHE A 98 12.67 24.65 12.39
C PHE A 98 13.50 25.10 13.59
N SER A 99 14.82 24.98 13.50
CA SER A 99 15.71 25.77 14.32
C SER A 99 16.06 27.02 13.51
N PRO A 100 15.43 28.18 13.78
CA PRO A 100 15.85 29.41 13.14
C PRO A 100 17.21 29.78 13.72
N HIS A 101 18.28 29.48 13.00
CA HIS A 101 19.55 30.14 13.24
C HIS A 101 19.53 31.44 12.44
N THR A 102 19.43 32.54 13.20
CA THR A 102 19.71 33.97 12.93
C THR A 102 19.86 34.40 11.48
#